data_AF-A0A967NYJ3-F1
#
_entry.id   AF-A0A967NYJ3-F1
#
_cell.length_a   1.000
_cell.length_b   1.000
_cell.length_c   1.000
_cell.angle_alpha   90.00
_cell.angle_beta   90.00
_cell.angle_gamma   90.00
#
_symmetry.space_group_name_H-M   'P 1'
#
loop_
_entity.id
_entity.type
_entity.pdbx_description
1 polymer ?
#
loop_
_entity_poly.entity_id
_entity_poly.type
_entity_poly.pdbx_seq_one_letter_code
_entity_poly.pdbx_strand_id
1 'polypeptide(L)'
;YLFTVSVITRIIWMFIGNQHASWRAFFPWITPKGRENFIKMFRYYTFTGKKITYEVGHNPVAATAYLGIFVLFIFQIVSGFAMYGQFAPGGFWDGIFGWMNVLVGNQWLRLLHHGVMWLLAGFIINHIYSGWLMDVKMRNGTMSGIFSGYRYIEPEDL
;
A
#
# COMPACT_ATOMS: atom_id res chain seq x y z
N TYR A 1 -8.12 11.53 -11.99
CA TYR A 1 -9.19 10.65 -12.50
C TYR A 1 -8.76 9.19 -12.64
N LEU A 2 -7.86 8.79 -13.56
CA LEU A 2 -7.46 7.37 -13.72
C LEU A 2 -6.92 6.72 -12.45
N PHE A 3 -6.03 7.42 -11.75
CA PHE A 3 -5.49 6.99 -10.45
C PHE A 3 -6.61 6.72 -9.43
N THR A 4 -7.55 7.66 -9.32
CA THR A 4 -8.72 7.55 -8.43
C THR A 4 -9.56 6.32 -8.74
N VAL A 5 -9.88 6.09 -10.01
CA VAL A 5 -10.66 4.92 -10.44
C VAL A 5 -9.91 3.63 -10.08
N SER A 6 -8.61 3.54 -10.38
CA SER A 6 -7.77 2.39 -10.05
C SER A 6 -7.77 2.07 -8.55
N VAL A 7 -7.58 3.09 -7.70
CA VAL A 7 -7.59 2.93 -6.24
C VAL A 7 -8.98 2.50 -5.75
N ILE A 8 -10.05 3.10 -6.25
CA ILE A 8 -11.43 2.73 -5.87
C ILE A 8 -11.74 1.29 -6.27
N THR A 9 -11.45 0.91 -7.52
CA THR A 9 -11.65 -0.47 -8.00
C THR A 9 -10.88 -1.45 -7.11
N ARG A 10 -9.65 -1.11 -6.72
CA ARG A 10 -8.84 -1.95 -5.85
C ARG A 10 -9.38 -2.02 -4.42
N ILE A 11 -9.92 -0.93 -3.89
CA ILE A 11 -10.62 -0.92 -2.59
C ILE A 11 -11.86 -1.81 -2.64
N ILE A 12 -12.68 -1.71 -3.69
CA ILE A 12 -13.86 -2.55 -3.87
C ILE A 12 -13.45 -4.03 -3.95
N TRP A 13 -12.39 -4.35 -4.71
CA TRP A 13 -11.89 -5.72 -4.82
C TRP A 13 -11.35 -6.25 -3.48
N MET A 14 -10.85 -5.40 -2.58
CA MET A 14 -10.44 -5.84 -1.23
C MET A 14 -11.62 -6.34 -0.38
N PHE A 15 -12.85 -5.92 -0.68
CA PHE A 15 -14.06 -6.37 0.01
C PHE A 15 -14.75 -7.56 -0.69
N ILE A 16 -14.72 -7.60 -2.03
CA ILE A 16 -15.43 -8.61 -2.84
C ILE A 16 -14.50 -9.80 -3.22
N GLY A 17 -13.19 -9.62 -3.14
CA GLY A 17 -12.19 -10.57 -3.65
C GLY A 17 -11.94 -11.80 -2.77
N ASN A 18 -11.20 -12.75 -3.36
CA ASN A 18 -10.83 -14.06 -2.80
C ASN A 18 -10.09 -13.94 -1.44
N GLN A 19 -10.02 -15.02 -0.66
CA GLN A 19 -9.38 -15.10 0.68
C GLN A 19 -7.98 -14.46 0.76
N HIS A 20 -7.21 -14.47 -0.33
CA HIS A 20 -5.85 -13.89 -0.43
C HIS A 20 -5.84 -12.40 -0.85
N ALA A 21 -6.96 -11.88 -1.35
CA ALA A 21 -7.19 -10.48 -1.69
C ALA A 21 -8.08 -9.76 -0.66
N SER A 22 -8.65 -10.50 0.29
CA SER A 22 -9.59 -9.95 1.28
C SER A 22 -8.88 -9.06 2.30
N TRP A 23 -9.60 -8.06 2.81
CA TRP A 23 -9.16 -7.14 3.87
C TRP A 23 -8.53 -7.85 5.10
N ARG A 24 -8.90 -9.12 5.36
CA ARG A 24 -8.31 -9.94 6.44
C ARG A 24 -6.82 -10.27 6.23
N ALA A 25 -6.35 -10.32 4.98
CA ALA A 25 -4.93 -10.49 4.67
C ALA A 25 -4.08 -9.26 5.02
N PHE A 26 -4.70 -8.06 5.10
CA PHE A 26 -4.01 -6.82 5.46
C PHE A 26 -3.88 -6.62 6.98
N PHE A 27 -4.63 -7.37 7.79
CA PHE A 27 -4.59 -7.30 9.26
C PHE A 27 -4.10 -8.61 9.90
N PRO A 28 -2.82 -8.99 9.70
CA PRO A 28 -2.23 -10.19 10.31
C PRO A 28 -2.26 -10.14 11.85
N TRP A 29 -2.40 -8.95 12.45
CA TRP A 29 -2.53 -8.71 13.89
C TRP A 29 -3.78 -9.29 14.55
N ILE A 30 -4.81 -9.63 13.76
CA ILE A 30 -6.08 -10.13 14.28
C ILE A 30 -5.93 -11.59 14.74
N THR A 31 -4.98 -12.33 14.16
CA THR A 31 -4.75 -13.74 14.50
C THR A 31 -3.54 -13.87 15.43
N PRO A 32 -3.59 -14.70 16.49
CA PRO A 32 -2.46 -14.90 17.41
C PRO A 32 -1.15 -15.30 16.70
N LYS A 33 -1.24 -16.19 15.69
CA LYS A 33 -0.10 -16.58 14.83
C LYS A 33 0.48 -15.40 14.05
N GLY A 34 -0.36 -14.52 13.49
CA GLY A 34 0.10 -13.37 12.70
C GLY A 34 0.77 -12.28 13.54
N ARG A 35 0.41 -12.13 14.82
CA ARG A 35 1.15 -11.26 15.77
C ARG A 35 2.55 -11.79 16.06
N GLU A 36 2.68 -13.09 16.29
CA GLU A 36 3.99 -13.71 16.55
C GLU A 36 4.92 -13.56 15.33
N ASN A 37 4.40 -13.77 14.12
CA ASN A 37 5.12 -13.58 12.87
C ASN A 37 5.49 -12.12 12.62
N PHE A 38 4.59 -11.17 12.92
CA PHE A 38 4.89 -9.74 12.83
C PHE A 38 6.08 -9.36 13.74
N ILE A 39 6.09 -9.81 15.01
CA ILE A 39 7.17 -9.48 15.96
C ILE A 39 8.49 -10.11 15.53
N LYS A 40 8.49 -11.36 15.06
CA LYS A 40 9.69 -12.04 14.53
C LYS A 40 10.27 -11.28 13.33
N MET A 41 9.41 -10.83 12.43
CA MET A 41 9.81 -10.14 11.22
C MET A 41 10.23 -8.69 11.46
N PHE A 42 9.56 -7.97 12.38
CA PHE A 42 9.98 -6.65 12.83
C PHE A 42 11.38 -6.70 13.44
N ARG A 43 11.65 -7.67 14.32
CA ARG A 43 12.99 -7.91 14.89
C ARG A 43 14.03 -8.27 13.83
N TYR A 44 13.63 -8.98 12.78
CA TYR A 44 14.53 -9.25 11.65
C TYR A 44 14.88 -7.97 10.89
N TYR A 45 13.89 -7.12 10.58
CA TYR A 45 14.10 -5.84 9.89
C TYR A 45 14.89 -4.82 10.73
N THR A 46 14.79 -4.86 12.06
CA THR A 46 15.65 -4.06 12.97
C THR A 46 16.99 -4.73 13.27
N PHE A 47 17.37 -5.77 12.52
CA PHE A 47 18.61 -6.54 12.69
C PHE A 47 18.80 -7.16 14.08
N THR A 48 17.73 -7.30 14.86
CA THR A 48 17.73 -7.80 16.24
C THR A 48 17.41 -9.30 16.31
N GLY A 49 17.00 -9.94 15.20
CA GLY A 49 16.64 -11.36 15.14
C GLY A 49 17.23 -12.09 13.92
N LYS A 50 17.60 -13.38 14.08
CA LYS A 50 18.36 -14.17 13.08
C LYS A 50 17.53 -15.09 12.16
N LYS A 51 16.21 -15.26 12.35
CA LYS A 51 15.42 -16.26 11.60
C LYS A 51 14.39 -15.62 10.65
N ILE A 52 14.45 -16.03 9.39
CA ILE A 52 13.43 -15.75 8.36
C ILE A 52 12.35 -16.84 8.49
N THR A 53 11.11 -16.47 8.78
CA THR A 53 9.96 -17.38 8.64
C THR A 53 9.42 -17.21 7.23
N TYR A 54 9.52 -18.27 6.44
CA TYR A 54 8.92 -18.34 5.10
C TYR A 54 7.41 -18.42 5.28
N GLU A 55 6.70 -17.34 4.96
CA GLU A 55 5.23 -17.33 4.98
C GLU A 55 4.76 -17.42 3.52
N VAL A 56 3.95 -18.43 3.22
CA VAL A 56 3.40 -18.70 1.87
C VAL A 56 2.48 -17.55 1.37
N GLY A 57 2.12 -16.59 2.24
CA GLY A 57 1.31 -15.39 1.94
C GLY A 57 2.08 -14.06 1.90
N HIS A 58 1.39 -12.95 2.21
CA HIS A 58 2.03 -11.63 2.35
C HIS A 58 2.73 -11.49 3.70
N ASN A 59 3.96 -11.00 3.68
CA ASN A 59 4.73 -10.64 4.86
C ASN A 59 3.90 -9.69 5.77
N PRO A 60 3.61 -10.05 7.03
CA PRO A 60 2.79 -9.24 7.94
C PRO A 60 3.21 -7.76 8.09
N VAL A 61 4.51 -7.47 7.99
CA VAL A 61 5.04 -6.11 8.06
C VAL A 61 4.76 -5.37 6.75
N ALA A 62 4.92 -6.04 5.61
CA ALA A 62 4.57 -5.50 4.30
C ALA A 62 3.05 -5.24 4.18
N ALA A 63 2.20 -6.15 4.70
CA ALA A 63 0.75 -5.99 4.74
C ALA A 63 0.32 -4.71 5.47
N THR A 64 0.96 -4.39 6.59
CA THR A 64 0.72 -3.15 7.33
C THR A 64 1.22 -1.92 6.58
N ALA A 65 2.40 -2.00 5.97
CA ALA A 65 2.93 -0.91 5.16
C ALA A 65 1.95 -0.55 4.03
N TYR A 66 1.31 -1.53 3.41
CA TYR A 66 0.29 -1.28 2.39
C TYR A 66 -0.95 -0.55 2.91
N LEU A 67 -1.42 -0.83 4.13
CA LEU A 67 -2.49 -0.05 4.77
C LEU A 67 -2.12 1.43 4.87
N GLY A 68 -0.89 1.73 5.31
CA GLY A 68 -0.37 3.10 5.34
C GLY A 68 -0.34 3.74 3.95
N ILE A 69 0.11 3.00 2.92
CA ILE A 69 0.13 3.47 1.54
C ILE A 69 -1.29 3.75 1.01
N PHE A 70 -2.28 2.92 1.34
CA PHE A 70 -3.68 3.17 0.96
C PHE A 70 -4.22 4.46 1.59
N VAL A 71 -3.90 4.74 2.85
CA VAL A 71 -4.25 6.01 3.50
C VAL A 71 -3.61 7.19 2.77
N LEU A 72 -2.34 7.07 2.38
CA LEU A 72 -1.63 8.10 1.63
C LEU A 72 -2.24 8.31 0.23
N PHE A 73 -2.68 7.26 -0.45
CA PHE A 73 -3.40 7.35 -1.72
C PHE A 73 -4.74 8.07 -1.58
N ILE A 74 -5.52 7.74 -0.54
CA ILE A 74 -6.79 8.42 -0.25
C ILE A 74 -6.53 9.90 0.02
N PHE A 75 -5.53 10.22 0.85
CA PHE A 75 -5.14 11.61 1.11
C PHE A 75 -4.78 12.34 -0.20
N GLN A 76 -4.01 11.71 -1.08
CA GLN A 76 -3.62 12.27 -2.37
C GLN A 76 -4.82 12.55 -3.28
N ILE A 77 -5.79 11.63 -3.32
CA ILE A 77 -7.04 11.79 -4.06
C ILE A 77 -7.85 12.97 -3.51
N VAL A 78 -8.10 12.98 -2.19
CA VAL A 78 -8.95 13.99 -1.54
C VAL A 78 -8.32 15.38 -1.64
N SER A 79 -7.04 15.52 -1.30
CA SER A 79 -6.32 16.80 -1.40
C SER A 79 -6.20 17.29 -2.85
N GLY A 80 -5.99 16.38 -3.81
CA GLY A 80 -5.97 16.70 -5.24
C GLY A 80 -7.31 17.23 -5.74
N PHE A 81 -8.43 16.57 -5.40
CA PHE A 81 -9.76 17.03 -5.79
C PHE A 81 -10.21 18.29 -5.05
N ALA A 82 -9.82 18.45 -3.79
CA ALA A 82 -10.06 19.68 -3.04
C ALA A 82 -9.41 20.89 -3.76
N MET A 83 -8.15 20.78 -4.17
CA MET A 83 -7.48 21.85 -4.90
C MET A 83 -8.04 22.01 -6.33
N TYR A 84 -8.42 20.92 -6.99
CA TYR A 84 -9.03 20.96 -8.32
C TYR A 84 -10.39 21.68 -8.32
N GLY A 85 -11.19 21.49 -7.26
CA GLY A 85 -12.48 22.15 -7.08
C GLY A 85 -12.41 23.68 -7.08
N GLN A 86 -11.26 24.25 -6.70
CA GLN A 86 -11.04 25.71 -6.69
C GLN A 86 -11.17 26.34 -8.09
N PHE A 87 -10.98 25.56 -9.15
CA PHE A 87 -11.14 26.04 -10.52
C PHE A 87 -12.60 26.40 -10.87
N ALA A 88 -13.57 25.74 -10.22
CA ALA A 88 -15.00 26.01 -10.40
C ALA A 88 -15.68 26.10 -9.01
N PRO A 89 -15.60 27.25 -8.33
CA PRO A 89 -16.22 27.47 -7.03
C PRO A 89 -17.72 27.17 -7.07
N GLY A 90 -18.22 26.39 -6.11
CA GLY A 90 -19.62 25.92 -6.10
C GLY A 90 -19.94 24.76 -7.05
N GLY A 91 -18.95 24.26 -7.80
CA GLY A 91 -19.08 23.06 -8.61
C GLY A 91 -19.09 21.78 -7.78
N PHE A 92 -19.34 20.64 -8.43
CA PHE A 92 -19.45 19.32 -7.78
C PHE A 92 -18.26 18.97 -6.87
N TRP A 93 -17.03 19.16 -7.35
CA TRP A 93 -15.82 18.81 -6.58
C TRP A 93 -15.56 19.76 -5.41
N ASP A 94 -15.88 21.04 -5.56
CA ASP A 94 -15.77 22.03 -4.48
C ASP A 94 -16.81 21.74 -3.38
N GLY A 95 -18.03 21.35 -3.75
CA GLY A 95 -19.05 20.94 -2.77
C GLY A 95 -18.66 19.71 -1.93
N ILE A 96 -17.95 18.74 -2.51
CA ILE A 96 -17.58 17.50 -1.81
C ILE A 96 -16.28 17.65 -1.01
N PHE A 97 -15.27 18.33 -1.56
CA PHE A 97 -13.92 18.37 -1.01
C PHE A 97 -13.43 19.77 -0.60
N GLY A 98 -14.20 20.82 -0.91
CA GLY A 98 -13.83 22.20 -0.63
C GLY A 98 -13.64 22.51 0.85
N TRP A 99 -14.32 21.79 1.75
CA TRP A 99 -14.13 21.92 3.20
C TRP A 99 -12.67 21.69 3.64
N MET A 100 -11.91 20.86 2.91
CA MET A 100 -10.50 20.60 3.21
C MET A 100 -9.64 21.85 3.00
N ASN A 101 -9.94 22.65 1.98
CA ASN A 101 -9.24 23.90 1.70
C ASN A 101 -9.43 24.91 2.83
N VAL A 102 -10.63 24.93 3.44
CA VAL A 102 -10.96 25.83 4.56
C VAL A 102 -10.28 25.37 5.85
N LEU A 103 -10.30 24.08 6.16
CA LEU A 103 -9.72 23.56 7.41
C LEU A 103 -8.20 23.63 7.45
N VAL A 104 -7.54 23.28 6.34
CA VAL A 104 -6.07 23.18 6.28
C VAL A 104 -5.43 24.46 5.74
N GLY A 105 -6.13 25.17 4.86
CA GLY A 105 -5.59 26.29 4.10
C GLY A 105 -4.91 25.84 2.81
N ASN A 106 -5.11 26.61 1.74
CA ASN A 106 -4.69 26.24 0.38
C ASN A 106 -3.18 25.98 0.23
N GLN A 107 -2.34 26.80 0.87
CA GLN A 107 -0.88 26.66 0.73
C GLN A 107 -0.36 25.45 1.52
N TRP A 108 -0.89 25.22 2.73
CA TRP A 108 -0.57 24.04 3.52
C TRP A 108 -1.06 22.76 2.86
N LEU A 109 -2.28 22.76 2.29
CA LEU A 109 -2.82 21.61 1.58
C LEU A 109 -1.94 21.26 0.37
N ARG A 110 -1.48 22.27 -0.38
CA ARG A 110 -0.56 22.09 -1.50
C ARG A 110 0.79 21.53 -1.04
N LEU A 111 1.34 22.04 0.06
CA LEU A 111 2.59 21.55 0.63
C LEU A 111 2.48 20.08 1.08
N LEU A 112 1.43 19.75 1.83
CA LEU A 112 1.18 18.38 2.30
C LEU A 112 0.95 17.42 1.12
N HIS A 113 0.22 17.87 0.10
CA HIS A 113 0.01 17.10 -1.12
C HIS A 113 1.37 16.77 -1.79
N HIS A 114 2.23 17.77 -2.00
CA HIS A 114 3.56 17.53 -2.57
C HIS A 114 4.44 16.67 -1.66
N GLY A 115 4.38 16.88 -0.34
CA GLY A 115 5.12 16.07 0.64
C GLY A 115 4.74 14.59 0.57
N VAL A 116 3.44 14.29 0.51
CA VAL A 116 2.95 12.91 0.34
C VAL A 116 3.31 12.35 -1.03
N MET A 117 3.29 13.17 -2.09
CA MET A 117 3.73 12.74 -3.43
C MET A 117 5.20 12.28 -3.40
N TRP A 118 6.09 13.06 -2.78
CA TRP A 118 7.50 12.68 -2.64
C TRP A 118 7.70 11.43 -1.79
N LEU A 119 6.94 11.29 -0.71
CA LEU A 119 6.96 10.08 0.13
C LEU A 119 6.56 8.84 -0.70
N LEU A 120 5.50 8.95 -1.50
CA LEU A 120 5.06 7.87 -2.39
C LEU A 120 6.07 7.56 -3.49
N ALA A 121 6.72 8.59 -4.07
CA ALA A 121 7.79 8.40 -5.05
C ALA A 121 8.98 7.63 -4.44
N GLY A 122 9.42 8.01 -3.23
CA GLY A 122 10.45 7.29 -2.49
C GLY A 122 10.06 5.84 -2.18
N PHE A 123 8.79 5.61 -1.79
CA PHE A 123 8.25 4.27 -1.60
C PHE A 123 8.30 3.44 -2.88
N ILE A 124 7.94 4.00 -4.05
CA ILE A 124 7.99 3.28 -5.33
C ILE A 124 9.42 2.82 -5.63
N ILE A 125 10.41 3.69 -5.45
CA ILE A 125 11.82 3.34 -5.67
C ILE A 125 12.24 2.18 -4.76
N ASN A 126 11.96 2.29 -3.46
CA ASN A 126 12.27 1.24 -2.48
C ASN A 126 11.53 -0.08 -2.80
N HIS A 127 10.27 0.01 -3.19
CA HIS A 127 9.41 -1.12 -3.47
C HIS A 127 9.90 -1.91 -4.68
N ILE A 128 10.26 -1.23 -5.78
CA ILE A 128 10.86 -1.86 -6.96
C ILE A 128 12.21 -2.50 -6.61
N TYR A 129 13.08 -1.79 -5.89
CA TYR A 129 14.38 -2.31 -5.48
C TYR A 129 14.25 -3.57 -4.63
N SER A 130 13.37 -3.53 -3.62
CA SER A 130 13.16 -4.65 -2.70
C SER A 130 12.49 -5.84 -3.39
N GLY A 131 11.51 -5.59 -4.27
CA GLY A 131 10.89 -6.64 -5.10
C GLY A 131 11.91 -7.33 -5.99
N TRP A 132 12.77 -6.57 -6.66
CA TRP A 132 13.84 -7.09 -7.50
C TRP A 132 14.91 -7.86 -6.71
N LEU A 133 15.39 -7.30 -5.59
CA LEU A 133 16.37 -7.96 -4.73
C LEU A 133 15.86 -9.31 -4.22
N MET A 134 14.59 -9.37 -3.81
CA MET A 134 13.96 -10.61 -3.33
C MET A 134 13.82 -11.63 -4.46
N ASP A 135 13.48 -11.19 -5.67
CA ASP A 135 13.40 -12.07 -6.85
C ASP A 135 14.77 -12.67 -7.20
N VAL A 136 15.82 -11.86 -7.17
CA VAL A 136 17.20 -12.31 -7.43
C VAL A 136 17.70 -13.25 -6.33
N LYS A 137 17.42 -12.94 -5.05
CA LYS A 137 17.94 -13.69 -3.91
C LYS A 137 17.19 -14.98 -3.61
N MET A 138 15.87 -14.98 -3.73
CA MET A 138 15.02 -16.15 -3.43
C MET A 138 14.67 -16.96 -4.68
N ARG A 139 14.92 -16.46 -5.90
CA ARG A 139 14.58 -17.12 -7.18
C ARG A 139 13.12 -17.62 -7.25
N ASN A 140 12.24 -17.00 -6.46
CA ASN A 140 10.86 -17.41 -6.25
C ASN A 140 9.89 -16.83 -7.30
N GLY A 141 10.42 -16.15 -8.33
CA GLY A 141 9.68 -15.63 -9.46
C GLY A 141 8.59 -14.63 -9.07
N THR A 142 8.78 -13.87 -7.99
CA THR A 142 7.79 -12.92 -7.48
C THR A 142 7.56 -11.78 -8.48
N MET A 143 8.64 -11.30 -9.13
CA MET A 143 8.52 -10.27 -10.17
C MET A 143 7.99 -10.87 -11.48
N SER A 144 8.47 -12.06 -11.85
CA SER A 144 8.00 -12.80 -13.03
C SER A 144 6.52 -13.17 -12.94
N GLY A 145 6.00 -13.44 -11.74
CA GLY A 145 4.58 -13.73 -11.49
C GLY A 145 3.65 -12.53 -11.72
N ILE A 146 4.15 -11.29 -11.64
CA ILE A 146 3.35 -10.09 -11.96
C ILE A 146 3.00 -10.05 -13.45
N PHE A 147 3.93 -10.48 -14.32
CA PHE A 147 3.74 -10.49 -15.76
C PHE A 147 3.13 -11.79 -16.28
N SER A 148 3.53 -12.93 -15.71
CA SER A 148 3.12 -14.26 -16.17
C SER A 148 1.86 -14.80 -15.47
N GLY A 149 1.51 -14.28 -14.29
CA GLY A 149 0.40 -14.78 -13.47
C GLY A 149 0.68 -16.08 -12.70
N TYR A 150 1.83 -16.72 -12.91
CA TYR A 150 2.20 -17.98 -12.26
C TYR A 150 3.36 -17.77 -11.28
N ARG A 151 3.27 -18.41 -10.11
CA ARG A 151 4.33 -18.43 -9.09
C ARG A 151 4.88 -19.84 -8.97
N TYR A 152 6.19 -19.99 -9.07
CA TYR A 152 6.86 -21.27 -8.83
C TYR A 152 7.08 -21.42 -7.33
N ILE A 153 6.63 -22.56 -6.79
CA ILE A 153 6.82 -22.95 -5.39
C ILE A 153 7.69 -24.20 -5.42
N GLU A 154 8.81 -24.19 -4.70
CA GLU A 154 9.64 -25.38 -4.57
C GLU A 154 8.87 -26.44 -3.74
N PRO A 155 8.92 -27.73 -4.07
CA PRO A 155 8.15 -28.77 -3.38
C PRO A 155 8.44 -28.88 -1.88
N GLU A 156 9.59 -28.37 -1.44
CA GLU A 156 10.03 -28.34 -0.03
C GLU A 156 9.32 -27.23 0.78
N ASP A 157 8.70 -26.25 0.11
CA ASP A 157 7.97 -25.11 0.67
C ASP A 157 6.43 -25.28 0.64
N LEU A 158 5.92 -26.45 0.21
CA LEU A 158 4.49 -26.83 0.23
C LEU A 158 4.07 -27.42 1.58
#